data_AF-A0A9W4TAW9-F1
#
_entry.id   AF-A0A9W4TAW9-F1
#
_cell.length_a   1.000
_cell.length_b   1.000
_cell.length_c   1.000
_cell.angle_alpha   90.00
_cell.angle_beta   90.00
_cell.angle_gamma   90.00
#
_symmetry.space_group_name_H-M   'P 1'
#
loop_
_entity.id
_entity.type
_entity.pdbx_description
1 polymer ?
#
loop_
_entity_poly.entity_id
_entity_poly.type
_entity_poly.pdbx_seq_one_letter_code
_entity_poly.pdbx_strand_id
1 'polypeptide(L)'
;MTRQQHNFQSHFTLIKNPNNFTNALAICNYCITKYGDIRAVQIKPEYYTVNHARLCRNHLAKYPNFCEYVDDEEVQKILALSVLEDKKN
;
A
#
# COMPACT_ATOMS: atom_id res chain seq x y z
N MET A 1 -15.40 -15.18 2.77
CA MET A 1 -15.62 -13.73 2.96
C MET A 1 -14.63 -13.01 2.06
N THR A 2 -15.07 -12.53 0.91
CA THR A 2 -14.26 -11.72 0.00
C THR A 2 -13.95 -10.40 0.71
N ARG A 3 -12.70 -10.24 1.18
CA ARG A 3 -12.22 -8.99 1.77
C ARG A 3 -12.45 -7.90 0.74
N GLN A 4 -13.24 -6.90 1.11
CA GLN A 4 -13.53 -5.74 0.26
C GLN A 4 -12.21 -5.18 -0.27
N GLN A 5 -12.11 -5.14 -1.59
CA GLN A 5 -11.05 -4.43 -2.28
C GLN A 5 -11.18 -2.96 -1.89
N HIS A 6 -10.16 -2.39 -1.24
CA HIS A 6 -10.18 -0.98 -0.87
C HIS A 6 -9.53 -0.12 -1.95
N ASN A 7 -9.86 1.18 -1.97
CA ASN A 7 -9.43 2.13 -3.00
C ASN A 7 -7.90 2.17 -3.24
N PHE A 8 -7.10 1.84 -2.24
CA PHE A 8 -5.64 1.82 -2.34
C PHE A 8 -5.05 0.52 -2.88
N GLN A 9 -5.84 -0.57 -3.00
CA GLN A 9 -5.29 -1.90 -3.24
C GLN A 9 -4.58 -2.01 -4.60
N SER A 10 -5.00 -1.26 -5.61
CA SER A 10 -4.35 -1.21 -6.94
C SER A 10 -2.88 -0.77 -6.89
N HIS A 11 -2.48 -0.03 -5.86
CA HIS A 11 -1.10 0.43 -5.67
C HIS A 11 -0.22 -0.59 -4.95
N PHE A 12 -0.75 -1.75 -4.57
CA PHE A 12 -0.04 -2.76 -3.80
C PHE A 12 -0.19 -4.17 -4.38
N THR A 13 0.88 -4.94 -4.27
CA THR A 13 0.88 -6.38 -4.49
C THR A 13 0.64 -7.08 -3.15
N LEU A 14 -0.36 -7.95 -3.10
CA LEU A 14 -0.69 -8.68 -1.86
C LEU A 14 0.11 -9.97 -1.77
N ILE A 15 0.81 -10.16 -0.65
CA ILE A 15 1.48 -11.42 -0.31
C ILE A 15 0.91 -12.01 0.97
N LYS A 16 1.12 -13.31 1.15
CA LYS A 16 0.74 -14.01 2.38
C LYS A 16 1.57 -13.46 3.54
N ASN A 17 0.90 -13.13 4.63
CA ASN A 17 1.56 -12.72 5.86
C ASN A 17 1.96 -13.96 6.68
N PRO A 18 3.26 -14.17 6.94
CA PRO A 18 3.71 -15.32 7.72
C PRO A 18 3.31 -15.24 9.19
N ASN A 19 3.09 -14.02 9.72
CA ASN A 19 2.78 -13.78 11.13
C ASN A 19 1.29 -13.72 11.44
N ASN A 20 0.43 -13.53 10.43
CA ASN A 20 -1.01 -13.40 10.61
C ASN A 20 -1.75 -13.90 9.36
N PHE A 21 -2.29 -15.12 9.42
CA PHE A 21 -2.96 -15.74 8.27
C PHE A 21 -4.27 -15.08 7.86
N THR A 22 -4.86 -14.26 8.74
CA THR A 22 -6.05 -13.50 8.42
C THR A 22 -5.69 -12.34 7.49
N ASN A 23 -4.68 -11.54 7.80
CA ASN A 23 -4.35 -10.32 7.06
C ASN A 23 -3.16 -10.46 6.12
N ALA A 24 -3.38 -10.34 4.80
CA ALA A 24 -2.30 -10.22 3.81
C ALA A 24 -1.39 -9.00 4.07
N LEU A 25 -0.12 -9.10 3.66
CA LEU A 25 0.75 -7.93 3.55
C LEU A 25 0.54 -7.29 2.18
N ALA A 26 0.59 -5.97 2.14
CA ALA A 26 0.52 -5.15 0.95
C ALA A 26 1.92 -4.55 0.69
N ILE A 27 2.57 -5.00 -0.38
CA ILE A 27 3.87 -4.49 -0.84
C ILE A 27 3.61 -3.37 -1.85
N CYS A 28 4.24 -2.23 -1.65
CA CYS A 28 4.06 -1.07 -2.54
C CYS A 28 4.59 -1.37 -3.95
N ASN A 29 3.75 -1.19 -4.98
CA ASN A 29 4.14 -1.46 -6.37
C ASN A 29 5.28 -0.55 -6.83
N TYR A 30 5.33 0.70 -6.37
CA TYR A 30 6.43 1.62 -6.66
C TYR A 30 7.76 1.15 -6.03
N CYS A 31 7.71 0.50 -4.86
CA CYS A 31 8.91 -0.14 -4.28
C CYS A 31 9.39 -1.30 -5.15
N ILE A 32 8.46 -2.11 -5.67
CA ILE A 32 8.79 -3.23 -6.58
C ILE A 32 9.43 -2.70 -7.85
N THR A 33 8.87 -1.65 -8.46
CA THR A 33 9.46 -1.01 -9.65
C THR A 33 10.87 -0.48 -9.37
N LYS A 34 11.10 0.15 -8.21
CA LYS A 34 12.40 0.73 -7.85
C LYS A 34 13.48 -0.33 -7.58
N TYR A 35 13.12 -1.42 -6.92
CA TYR A 35 14.07 -2.45 -6.47
C TYR A 35 14.07 -3.72 -7.34
N GLY A 36 13.25 -3.77 -8.38
CA GLY A 36 13.26 -4.79 -9.43
C GLY A 36 12.51 -6.08 -9.14
N ASP A 37 12.27 -6.44 -7.87
CA ASP A 37 11.53 -7.67 -7.53
C ASP A 37 10.86 -7.62 -6.15
N ILE A 38 9.72 -8.31 -6.04
CA ILE A 38 8.97 -8.56 -4.81
C ILE A 38 9.88 -9.20 -3.75
N ARG A 39 10.75 -10.14 -4.12
CA ARG A 39 11.62 -10.82 -3.14
C ARG A 39 12.63 -9.88 -2.47
N ALA A 40 13.12 -8.89 -3.21
CA ALA A 40 14.04 -7.88 -2.69
C ALA A 40 13.33 -6.90 -1.74
N VAL A 41 12.04 -6.64 -1.99
CA VAL A 41 11.23 -5.69 -1.23
C VAL A 41 10.61 -6.32 0.02
N GLN A 42 10.12 -7.57 -0.06
CA GLN A 42 9.41 -8.23 1.03
C GLN A 42 10.26 -8.48 2.29
N ILE A 43 11.59 -8.49 2.15
CA ILE A 43 12.51 -8.65 3.29
C ILE A 43 12.73 -7.34 4.06
N LYS A 44 12.22 -6.21 3.55
CA LYS A 44 12.39 -4.88 4.12
C LYS A 44 11.06 -4.35 4.66
N PRO A 45 10.90 -4.26 5.99
CA PRO A 45 9.64 -3.85 6.63
C PRO A 45 9.20 -2.43 6.26
N GLU A 46 10.11 -1.57 5.80
CA GLU A 46 9.79 -0.23 5.34
C GLU A 46 8.99 -0.18 4.02
N TYR A 47 8.90 -1.28 3.26
CA TYR A 47 8.28 -1.32 1.93
C TYR A 47 7.00 -2.14 1.83
N TYR A 48 6.51 -2.64 2.97
CA TYR A 48 5.22 -3.29 3.05
C TYR A 48 4.43 -2.82 4.26
N THR A 49 3.13 -3.05 4.23
CA THR A 49 2.23 -2.81 5.35
C THR A 49 1.19 -3.93 5.44
N VAL A 50 0.37 -3.94 6.48
CA VAL A 50 -0.82 -4.79 6.52
C VAL A 50 -1.85 -4.25 5.52
N ASN A 51 -2.52 -5.12 4.78
CA ASN A 51 -3.56 -4.77 3.80
C ASN A 51 -4.80 -4.17 4.48
N HIS A 52 -4.69 -2.89 4.82
CA HIS A 52 -5.70 -2.07 5.47
C HIS A 52 -5.67 -0.70 4.82
N ALA A 53 -6.83 -0.20 4.40
CA ALA A 53 -6.92 0.98 3.54
C ALA A 53 -6.18 2.21 4.11
N ARG A 54 -6.38 2.52 5.40
CA ARG A 54 -5.69 3.62 6.08
C ARG A 54 -4.18 3.41 6.18
N LEU A 55 -3.72 2.18 6.42
CA LEU A 55 -2.30 1.88 6.49
C LEU A 55 -1.64 1.96 5.10
N CYS A 56 -2.32 1.49 4.06
CA CYS A 56 -1.89 1.62 2.67
C CYS A 56 -1.79 3.10 2.25
N ARG A 57 -2.80 3.92 2.56
CA ARG A 57 -2.75 5.38 2.34
C ARG A 57 -1.56 6.02 3.06
N ASN A 58 -1.39 5.74 4.35
CA ASN A 58 -0.30 6.28 5.15
C ASN A 58 1.08 5.83 4.64
N HIS A 59 1.19 4.61 4.12
CA HIS A 59 2.41 4.10 3.52
C HIS A 59 2.77 4.91 2.26
N LEU A 60 1.80 5.11 1.34
CA LEU A 60 2.01 5.93 0.14
C LEU A 60 2.41 7.37 0.49
N ALA A 61 1.75 7.99 1.46
CA ALA A 61 2.06 9.35 1.90
C ALA A 61 3.47 9.49 2.49
N LYS A 62 4.00 8.42 3.12
CA LYS A 62 5.35 8.40 3.70
C LYS A 62 6.43 8.01 2.70
N TYR A 63 6.07 7.36 1.60
CA TYR A 63 7.04 6.84 0.66
C TYR A 63 7.53 7.97 -0.25
N PRO A 64 8.76 8.47 -0.09
CA PRO A 64 9.24 9.65 -0.82
C PRO A 64 9.29 9.42 -2.32
N ASN A 65 9.50 8.17 -2.74
CA ASN A 65 9.57 7.85 -4.16
C ASN A 65 8.19 7.72 -4.80
N PHE A 66 7.09 7.77 -4.05
CA PHE A 66 5.76 7.81 -4.64
C PHE A 66 5.61 9.05 -5.55
N CYS A 67 6.17 10.19 -5.14
CA CYS A 67 6.24 11.42 -5.93
C CYS A 67 7.27 11.36 -7.08
N GLU A 68 8.15 10.35 -7.13
CA GLU A 68 9.08 10.16 -8.27
C GLU A 68 8.37 9.49 -9.47
N TYR A 69 7.26 8.79 -9.23
CA TYR A 69 6.56 7.99 -10.25
C TYR A 69 5.17 8.52 -10.62
N VAL A 70 4.65 9.46 -9.83
CA VAL A 70 3.31 10.02 -9.97
C VAL A 70 3.43 11.52 -9.78
N ASP A 71 2.77 12.31 -10.63
CA ASP A 71 2.78 13.77 -10.49
C ASP A 71 2.09 14.21 -9.19
N ASP A 72 2.44 15.40 -8.71
CA ASP A 72 1.93 15.89 -7.42
C ASP A 72 0.40 15.98 -7.39
N GLU A 73 -0.26 16.30 -8.51
CA GLU A 73 -1.72 16.40 -8.57
C GLU A 73 -2.36 15.01 -8.41
N GLU A 74 -1.83 14.00 -9.08
CA GLU A 74 -2.29 12.63 -8.98
C GLU A 74 -1.94 12.00 -7.62
N VAL A 75 -0.80 12.35 -7.02
CA VAL A 75 -0.47 12.00 -5.62
C VAL A 75 -1.54 12.54 -4.68
N GLN A 76 -1.92 13.82 -4.79
CA GLN A 76 -2.97 14.40 -3.96
C GLN A 76 -4.33 13.71 -4.19
N LYS A 77 -4.69 13.40 -5.44
CA LYS A 77 -5.93 12.67 -5.76
C LYS A 77 -5.96 11.28 -5.13
N ILE A 78 -4.87 10.53 -5.23
CA ILE A 78 -4.76 9.18 -4.65
C ILE A 78 -4.86 9.26 -3.12
N LEU A 79 -4.14 10.19 -2.48
CA LEU A 79 -4.17 10.34 -1.03
C LEU A 79 -5.51 10.89 -0.51
N ALA A 80 -6.27 11.61 -1.33
CA ALA A 80 -7.61 12.10 -1.00
C ALA A 80 -8.71 11.02 -1.10
N LEU A 81 -8.41 9.83 -1.64
CA LEU A 81 -9.39 8.75 -1.72
C LEU A 81 -9.92 8.39 -0.32
N SER A 82 -11.24 8.38 -0.19
CA SER A 82 -11.89 8.09 1.10
C SER A 82 -11.61 6.66 1.54
N VAL A 83 -11.37 6.49 2.84
CA VAL A 83 -11.27 5.18 3.48
C VAL A 83 -12.53 4.94 4.32
N LEU A 84 -13.07 3.71 4.30
CA LEU A 84 -14.24 3.36 5.11
C LEU A 84 -14.02 3.61 6.61
N GLU A 85 -12.77 3.47 7.07
CA GLU A 85 -12.33 3.77 8.43
C GLU A 85 -12.43 5.26 8.79
N ASP A 86 -12.31 6.18 7.82
CA ASP A 86 -12.39 7.62 8.08
C ASP A 86 -13.81 8.01 8.57
N LYS A 87 -14.83 7.23 8.21
CA LYS A 87 -16.23 7.44 8.61
C LYS A 87 -16.55 6.94 10.03
N LYS A 88 -15.62 6.25 10.69
CA LYS A 88 -15.82 5.70 12.05
C LYS A 88 -15.35 6.65 13.16
N ASN A 89 -15.06 7.90 12.83
CA ASN A 89 -14.56 8.90 13.77
C ASN A 89 -15.58 10.00 14.02
#